data_AF-A0A7Y4VNG2-F1
#
_entry.id   AF-A0A7Y4VNG2-F1
#
_cell.length_a   1.000
_cell.length_b   1.000
_cell.length_c   1.000
_cell.angle_alpha   90.00
_cell.angle_beta   90.00
_cell.angle_gamma   90.00
#
_symmetry.space_group_name_H-M   'P 1'
#
loop_
_entity.id
_entity.type
_entity.pdbx_description
1 polymer ?
#
loop_
_entity_poly.entity_id
_entity_poly.type
_entity_poly.pdbx_seq_one_letter_code
_entity_poly.pdbx_strand_id
1 'polypeptide(L)'
;MSRIRKLKTKLSNKFDEVVEKPLLTSAIVLVIVAVIVISLSLPYYISDFRSFWMQVLAEAHGMIFDIAVIGILLYWLNQNGEIRQRIRTYKDEIDDFRLWESDEAAFRTVGNIKRLNRHKIYEINLVNCHLVRTNLNYVNLKASNLNSCNLSNSTLIETNLENTRLNQTNMENSNLNQANLKGAYASGANFKDAFLIKTQFEGAFLIKTNFKNAFLMESNLRNSYLMGADFENASLYKADLRGAKGLTIEQLAKAKTLYLAQFDDELLEQVKASIPELVGA
;
A
#
# COMPACT_ATOMS: atom_id res chain seq x y z
N MET A 1 -22.21 54.35 -40.58
CA MET A 1 -22.25 53.32 -39.51
C MET A 1 -21.61 51.96 -39.87
N SER A 2 -21.55 51.50 -41.14
CA SER A 2 -21.06 50.14 -41.45
C SER A 2 -19.53 49.95 -41.37
N ARG A 3 -18.73 50.97 -41.68
CA ARG A 3 -17.25 50.90 -41.63
C ARG A 3 -16.70 50.74 -40.21
N ILE A 4 -17.25 51.48 -39.24
CA ILE A 4 -16.82 51.41 -37.83
C ILE A 4 -17.15 50.04 -37.23
N ARG A 5 -18.33 49.49 -37.55
CA ARG A 5 -18.74 48.15 -37.09
C ARG A 5 -17.87 47.05 -37.69
N LYS A 6 -17.50 47.15 -38.99
CA LYS A 6 -16.55 46.24 -39.67
C LYS A 6 -15.13 46.35 -39.10
N LEU A 7 -14.68 47.54 -38.72
CA LEU A 7 -13.37 47.73 -38.11
C LEU A 7 -13.33 47.12 -36.71
N LYS A 8 -14.39 47.31 -35.92
CA LYS A 8 -14.52 46.78 -34.56
C LYS A 8 -14.57 45.24 -34.55
N THR A 9 -15.30 44.62 -35.47
CA THR A 9 -15.29 43.15 -35.63
C THR A 9 -13.95 42.62 -36.14
N LYS A 10 -13.30 43.33 -37.07
CA LYS A 10 -11.95 42.92 -37.55
C LYS A 10 -10.88 43.01 -36.45
N LEU A 11 -10.99 43.99 -35.56
CA LEU A 11 -10.12 44.14 -34.39
C LEU A 11 -10.40 43.07 -33.32
N SER A 12 -11.68 42.78 -33.05
CA SER A 12 -12.08 41.70 -32.13
C SER A 12 -11.55 40.35 -32.60
N ASN A 13 -11.78 39.99 -33.87
CA ASN A 13 -11.34 38.70 -34.40
C ASN A 13 -9.81 38.57 -34.40
N LYS A 14 -9.08 39.67 -34.64
CA LYS A 14 -7.61 39.68 -34.50
C LYS A 14 -7.14 39.57 -33.06
N PHE A 15 -7.89 40.13 -32.11
CA PHE A 15 -7.58 40.01 -30.70
C PHE A 15 -7.77 38.57 -30.22
N ASP A 16 -8.86 37.93 -30.61
CA ASP A 16 -9.16 36.53 -30.27
C ASP A 16 -8.09 35.58 -30.85
N GLU A 17 -7.69 35.79 -32.12
CA GLU A 17 -6.62 35.01 -32.78
C GLU A 17 -5.25 35.14 -32.10
N VAL A 18 -4.98 36.27 -31.46
CA VAL A 18 -3.75 36.52 -30.70
C VAL A 18 -3.84 35.87 -29.31
N VAL A 19 -4.99 35.98 -28.63
CA VAL A 19 -5.22 35.40 -27.30
C VAL A 19 -5.12 33.88 -27.32
N GLU A 20 -5.53 33.24 -28.43
CA GLU A 20 -5.41 31.79 -28.64
C GLU A 20 -3.97 31.27 -28.75
N LYS A 21 -2.95 32.15 -28.81
CA LYS A 21 -1.52 31.80 -28.88
C LYS A 21 -0.79 32.19 -27.59
N PRO A 22 -0.65 31.29 -26.60
CA PRO A 22 -0.12 31.61 -25.26
C PRO A 22 1.23 32.34 -25.25
N LEU A 23 2.14 31.95 -26.14
CA LEU A 23 3.46 32.57 -26.26
C LEU A 23 3.39 34.01 -26.79
N LEU A 24 2.52 34.27 -27.78
CA LEU A 24 2.36 35.59 -28.38
C LEU A 24 1.70 36.55 -27.39
N THR A 25 0.66 36.09 -26.70
CA THR A 25 -0.03 36.87 -25.66
C THR A 25 0.93 37.25 -24.52
N SER A 26 1.75 36.29 -24.06
CA SER A 26 2.73 36.54 -23.00
C SER A 26 3.79 37.56 -23.43
N ALA A 27 4.29 37.47 -24.66
CA ALA A 27 5.27 38.41 -25.20
C ALA A 27 4.72 39.85 -25.30
N ILE A 28 3.47 40.00 -25.78
CA ILE A 28 2.82 41.32 -25.87
C ILE A 28 2.65 41.95 -24.50
N VAL A 29 2.16 41.17 -23.51
CA VAL A 29 2.01 41.65 -22.13
C VAL A 29 3.36 42.09 -21.56
N LEU A 30 4.42 41.30 -21.76
CA LEU A 30 5.75 41.64 -21.28
C LEU A 30 6.28 42.95 -21.89
N VAL A 31 6.09 43.17 -23.19
CA VAL A 31 6.47 44.43 -23.86
C VAL A 31 5.70 45.61 -23.31
N ILE A 32 4.38 45.49 -23.15
CA ILE A 32 3.54 46.57 -22.61
C ILE A 32 3.98 46.93 -21.19
N VAL A 33 4.16 45.93 -20.33
CA VAL A 33 4.62 46.13 -18.94
C VAL A 33 6.00 46.78 -18.93
N ALA A 34 6.95 46.31 -19.75
CA ALA A 34 8.28 46.89 -19.85
C ALA A 34 8.23 48.37 -20.26
N VAL A 35 7.42 48.73 -21.26
CA VAL A 35 7.25 50.13 -21.68
C VAL A 35 6.70 50.99 -20.55
N ILE A 36 5.70 50.51 -19.81
CA ILE A 36 5.12 51.22 -18.66
C ILE A 36 6.18 51.44 -17.58
N VAL A 37 6.91 50.39 -17.19
CA VAL A 37 7.96 50.45 -16.15
C VAL A 37 9.07 51.41 -16.54
N ILE A 38 9.56 51.35 -17.78
CA ILE A 38 10.62 52.24 -18.28
C ILE A 38 10.10 53.69 -18.28
N SER A 39 8.87 53.93 -18.73
CA SER A 39 8.30 55.27 -18.80
C SER A 39 8.14 55.91 -17.42
N LEU A 40 7.66 55.13 -16.44
CA LEU A 40 7.51 55.59 -15.06
C LEU A 40 8.85 55.78 -14.33
N SER A 41 9.89 55.03 -14.70
CA SER A 41 11.22 55.13 -14.07
C SER A 41 12.16 56.16 -14.71
N LEU A 42 11.85 56.61 -15.94
CA LEU A 42 12.68 57.55 -16.71
C LEU A 42 13.08 58.84 -15.96
N PRO A 43 12.20 59.51 -15.19
CA PRO A 43 12.58 60.71 -14.44
C PRO A 43 13.70 60.44 -13.44
N TYR A 44 13.63 59.34 -12.68
CA TYR A 44 14.62 58.96 -11.68
C TYR A 44 15.95 58.58 -12.30
N TYR A 45 15.91 57.91 -13.46
CA TYR A 45 17.10 57.55 -14.23
C TYR A 45 17.90 58.79 -14.64
N ILE A 46 17.22 59.88 -15.03
CA ILE A 46 17.84 61.12 -15.49
C ILE A 46 18.29 61.99 -14.30
N SER A 47 17.52 62.05 -13.22
CA SER A 47 17.76 62.99 -12.12
C SER A 47 18.74 62.49 -11.04
N ASP A 48 18.74 61.19 -10.73
CA ASP A 48 19.59 60.60 -9.67
C ASP A 48 19.95 59.14 -9.99
N PHE A 49 20.73 58.98 -11.06
CA PHE A 49 21.09 57.66 -11.59
C PHE A 49 21.76 56.75 -10.55
N ARG A 50 22.67 57.27 -9.72
CA ARG A 50 23.49 56.43 -8.83
C ARG A 50 22.64 55.82 -7.71
N SER A 51 21.77 56.60 -7.07
CA SER A 51 20.88 56.11 -6.03
C SER A 51 19.82 55.17 -6.61
N PHE A 52 19.19 55.57 -7.71
CA PHE A 52 18.19 54.78 -8.41
C PHE A 52 18.74 53.41 -8.83
N TRP A 53 19.93 53.38 -9.46
CA TRP A 53 20.55 52.13 -9.91
C TRP A 53 20.89 51.18 -8.76
N MET A 54 21.35 51.70 -7.61
CA MET A 54 21.61 50.86 -6.42
C MET A 54 20.32 50.24 -5.87
N GLN A 55 19.21 50.98 -5.84
CA GLN A 55 17.91 50.45 -5.42
C GLN A 55 17.39 49.41 -6.41
N VAL A 56 17.46 49.68 -7.72
CA VAL A 56 17.09 48.72 -8.76
C VAL A 56 17.90 47.44 -8.64
N LEU A 57 19.21 47.52 -8.37
CA LEU A 57 20.05 46.35 -8.18
C LEU A 57 19.65 45.54 -6.93
N ALA A 58 19.35 46.22 -5.83
CA ALA A 58 18.90 45.58 -4.59
C ALA A 58 17.55 44.87 -4.78
N GLU A 59 16.58 45.55 -5.39
CA GLU A 59 15.26 44.98 -5.72
C GLU A 59 15.37 43.84 -6.74
N ALA A 60 16.20 43.98 -7.77
CA ALA A 60 16.45 42.92 -8.74
C ALA A 60 17.07 41.68 -8.07
N HIS A 61 17.98 41.88 -7.11
CA HIS A 61 18.55 40.77 -6.34
C HIS A 61 17.48 40.07 -5.47
N GLY A 62 16.64 40.84 -4.77
CA GLY A 62 15.50 40.31 -4.01
C GLY A 62 14.53 39.52 -4.89
N MET A 63 14.18 40.06 -6.05
CA MET A 63 13.30 39.39 -7.02
C MET A 63 13.91 38.09 -7.55
N ILE A 64 15.22 38.06 -7.82
CA ILE A 64 15.91 36.82 -8.23
C ILE A 64 15.84 35.77 -7.12
N PHE A 65 16.06 36.18 -5.86
CA PHE A 65 15.93 35.29 -4.71
C PHE A 65 14.50 34.75 -4.60
N ASP A 66 13.49 35.60 -4.70
CA ASP A 66 12.07 35.20 -4.64
C ASP A 66 11.69 34.23 -5.76
N ILE A 67 12.14 34.50 -7.00
CA ILE A 67 11.94 33.59 -8.13
C ILE A 67 12.60 32.24 -7.87
N ALA A 68 13.81 32.22 -7.32
CA ALA A 68 14.51 30.98 -6.99
C ALA A 68 13.75 30.18 -5.91
N VAL A 69 13.30 30.86 -4.85
CA VAL A 69 12.51 30.24 -3.76
C VAL A 69 11.20 29.69 -4.29
N ILE A 70 10.45 30.46 -5.08
CA ILE A 70 9.20 30.02 -5.71
C ILE A 70 9.47 28.87 -6.68
N GLY A 71 10.54 28.93 -7.46
CA GLY A 71 10.93 27.87 -8.39
C GLY A 71 11.22 26.55 -7.67
N ILE A 72 11.98 26.58 -6.57
CA ILE A 72 12.24 25.41 -5.73
C ILE A 72 10.94 24.87 -5.14
N LEU A 73 10.07 25.75 -4.63
CA LEU A 73 8.78 25.38 -4.06
C LEU A 73 7.87 24.71 -5.09
N LEU A 74 7.74 25.28 -6.29
CA LEU A 74 6.95 24.72 -7.38
C LEU A 74 7.49 23.37 -7.85
N TYR A 75 8.82 23.24 -7.97
CA TYR A 75 9.44 21.96 -8.30
C TYR A 75 9.11 20.90 -7.25
N TRP A 76 9.26 21.22 -5.96
CA TRP A 76 8.92 20.32 -4.86
C TRP A 76 7.43 19.95 -4.84
N LEU A 77 6.53 20.94 -5.02
CA LEU A 77 5.09 20.71 -5.09
C LEU A 77 4.71 19.81 -6.27
N ASN A 78 5.31 20.01 -7.44
CA ASN A 78 5.07 19.19 -8.62
C ASN A 78 5.53 17.74 -8.41
N GLN A 79 6.75 17.54 -7.91
CA GLN A 79 7.28 16.20 -7.60
C GLN A 79 6.37 15.44 -6.61
N ASN A 80 5.90 16.13 -5.56
CA ASN A 80 4.96 15.53 -4.61
C ASN A 80 3.59 15.26 -5.24
N GLY A 81 3.13 16.13 -6.15
CA GLY A 81 1.92 15.92 -6.95
C GLY A 81 1.99 14.65 -7.77
N GLU A 82 3.08 14.46 -8.51
CA GLU A 82 3.31 13.27 -9.33
C GLU A 82 3.36 11.98 -8.51
N ILE A 83 4.05 11.99 -7.35
CA ILE A 83 4.09 10.82 -6.45
C ILE A 83 2.68 10.47 -5.97
N ARG A 84 1.91 11.46 -5.52
CA ARG A 84 0.53 11.23 -5.08
C ARG A 84 -0.35 10.69 -6.21
N GLN A 85 -0.19 11.20 -7.42
CA GLN A 85 -0.95 10.73 -8.58
C GLN A 85 -0.58 9.28 -8.92
N ARG A 86 0.71 8.92 -8.93
CA ARG A 86 1.14 7.52 -9.16
C ARG A 86 0.57 6.57 -8.10
N ILE A 87 0.62 6.96 -6.82
CA ILE A 87 0.05 6.16 -5.72
C ILE A 87 -1.46 5.96 -5.92
N ARG A 88 -2.20 7.00 -6.35
CA ARG A 88 -3.63 6.88 -6.67
C ARG A 88 -3.84 5.91 -7.81
N THR A 89 -3.14 6.07 -8.93
CA THR A 89 -3.23 5.16 -10.07
C THR A 89 -2.98 3.71 -9.68
N TYR A 90 -1.98 3.41 -8.85
CA TYR A 90 -1.75 2.05 -8.38
C TYR A 90 -2.89 1.49 -7.54
N LYS A 91 -3.57 2.33 -6.75
CA LYS A 91 -4.74 1.91 -5.96
C LYS A 91 -5.96 1.71 -6.85
N ASP A 92 -6.21 2.64 -7.76
CA ASP A 92 -7.32 2.58 -8.71
C ASP A 92 -7.20 1.33 -9.59
N GLU A 93 -5.99 1.02 -10.11
CA GLU A 93 -5.76 -0.21 -10.88
C GLU A 93 -6.01 -1.48 -10.06
N ILE A 94 -5.65 -1.50 -8.77
CA ILE A 94 -5.96 -2.65 -7.88
C ILE A 94 -7.49 -2.79 -7.72
N ASP A 95 -8.19 -1.67 -7.57
CA ASP A 95 -9.65 -1.65 -7.46
C ASP A 95 -10.32 -2.11 -8.77
N ASP A 96 -9.80 -1.72 -9.93
CA ASP A 96 -10.30 -2.11 -11.26
C ASP A 96 -10.15 -3.62 -11.51
N PHE A 97 -9.09 -4.24 -10.98
CA PHE A 97 -8.87 -5.70 -11.07
C PHE A 97 -9.61 -6.51 -10.01
N ARG A 98 -10.37 -5.87 -9.10
CA ARG A 98 -11.14 -6.57 -8.07
C ARG A 98 -12.16 -7.51 -8.73
N LEU A 99 -12.30 -8.73 -8.19
CA LEU A 99 -13.15 -9.81 -8.74
C LEU A 99 -12.74 -10.32 -10.13
N TRP A 100 -11.69 -9.78 -10.75
CA TRP A 100 -11.25 -10.26 -12.06
C TRP A 100 -10.35 -11.48 -11.90
N GLU A 101 -10.89 -12.65 -12.21
CA GLU A 101 -10.18 -13.94 -12.12
C GLU A 101 -9.26 -14.18 -13.32
N SER A 102 -8.13 -13.47 -13.36
CA SER A 102 -7.12 -13.58 -14.42
C SER A 102 -5.71 -13.56 -13.83
N ASP A 103 -4.81 -14.41 -14.35
CA ASP A 103 -3.38 -14.40 -14.00
C ASP A 103 -2.71 -13.05 -14.34
N GLU A 104 -3.16 -12.37 -15.39
CA GLU A 104 -2.65 -11.04 -15.74
C GLU A 104 -3.08 -9.99 -14.72
N ALA A 105 -4.35 -10.00 -14.31
CA ALA A 105 -4.88 -9.10 -13.29
C ALA A 105 -4.17 -9.34 -11.95
N ALA A 106 -3.94 -10.62 -11.59
CA ALA A 106 -3.18 -11.02 -10.42
C ALA A 106 -1.74 -10.47 -10.46
N PHE A 107 -1.04 -10.66 -11.57
CA PHE A 107 0.33 -10.17 -11.75
C PHE A 107 0.42 -8.64 -11.68
N ARG A 108 -0.49 -7.92 -12.34
CA ARG A 108 -0.55 -6.45 -12.30
C ARG A 108 -0.84 -5.94 -10.88
N THR A 109 -1.79 -6.57 -10.18
CA THR A 109 -2.13 -6.26 -8.79
C THR A 109 -0.91 -6.42 -7.88
N VAL A 110 -0.18 -7.55 -7.99
CA VAL A 110 1.07 -7.75 -7.23
C VAL A 110 2.15 -6.73 -7.59
N GLY A 111 2.28 -6.37 -8.86
CA GLY A 111 3.16 -5.29 -9.29
C GLY A 111 2.85 -3.96 -8.60
N ASN A 112 1.56 -3.61 -8.50
CA ASN A 112 1.10 -2.39 -7.84
C ASN A 112 1.29 -2.45 -6.32
N ILE A 113 1.05 -3.58 -5.68
CA ILE A 113 1.36 -3.80 -4.27
C ILE A 113 2.85 -3.51 -3.99
N LYS A 114 3.76 -4.06 -4.81
CA LYS A 114 5.21 -3.84 -4.66
C LYS A 114 5.60 -2.37 -4.88
N ARG A 115 4.97 -1.68 -5.84
CA ARG A 115 5.20 -0.23 -6.07
C ARG A 115 4.68 0.62 -4.90
N LEU A 116 3.51 0.29 -4.35
CA LEU A 116 2.96 0.94 -3.15
C LEU A 116 3.89 0.77 -1.94
N ASN A 117 4.43 -0.42 -1.74
CA ASN A 117 5.42 -0.71 -0.69
C ASN A 117 6.70 0.13 -0.82
N ARG A 118 7.20 0.39 -2.04
CA ARG A 118 8.34 1.32 -2.27
C ARG A 118 8.02 2.75 -1.81
N HIS A 119 6.76 3.14 -1.86
CA HIS A 119 6.25 4.40 -1.33
C HIS A 119 5.81 4.33 0.14
N LYS A 120 6.15 3.24 0.85
CA LYS A 120 5.78 2.98 2.24
C LYS A 120 4.27 2.96 2.48
N ILE A 121 3.49 2.61 1.45
CA ILE A 121 2.05 2.37 1.54
C ILE A 121 1.85 0.86 1.74
N TYR A 122 1.42 0.49 2.94
CA TYR A 122 1.26 -0.90 3.37
C TYR A 122 -0.20 -1.29 3.62
N GLU A 123 -1.04 -0.31 3.95
CA GLU A 123 -2.48 -0.48 4.07
C GLU A 123 -3.12 -0.44 2.68
N ILE A 124 -3.43 -1.63 2.15
CA ILE A 124 -3.96 -1.83 0.80
C ILE A 124 -5.28 -2.59 0.91
N ASN A 125 -6.26 -2.19 0.10
CA ASN A 125 -7.54 -2.87 0.01
C ASN A 125 -7.50 -3.91 -1.13
N LEU A 126 -7.45 -5.18 -0.76
CA LEU A 126 -7.36 -6.35 -1.63
C LEU A 126 -8.56 -7.29 -1.46
N VAL A 127 -9.66 -6.78 -0.93
CA VAL A 127 -10.89 -7.56 -0.74
C VAL A 127 -11.33 -8.16 -2.07
N ASN A 128 -11.63 -9.46 -2.07
CA ASN A 128 -12.07 -10.23 -3.24
C ASN A 128 -11.09 -10.22 -4.43
N CYS A 129 -9.80 -9.90 -4.23
CA CYS A 129 -8.83 -9.97 -5.32
C CYS A 129 -8.51 -11.43 -5.67
N HIS A 130 -8.26 -11.68 -6.95
CA HIS A 130 -7.72 -12.94 -7.44
C HIS A 130 -6.20 -12.83 -7.53
N LEU A 131 -5.50 -13.46 -6.58
CA LEU A 131 -4.04 -13.43 -6.44
C LEU A 131 -3.44 -14.85 -6.49
N VAL A 132 -4.11 -15.79 -7.16
CA VAL A 132 -3.70 -17.19 -7.28
C VAL A 132 -2.34 -17.32 -7.96
N ARG A 133 -1.49 -18.25 -7.47
CA ARG A 133 -0.13 -18.51 -8.00
C ARG A 133 0.78 -17.29 -8.08
N THR A 134 0.59 -16.30 -7.21
CA THR A 134 1.41 -15.08 -7.23
C THR A 134 2.59 -15.15 -6.26
N ASN A 135 3.58 -14.27 -6.47
CA ASN A 135 4.72 -14.11 -5.57
C ASN A 135 4.66 -12.76 -4.83
N LEU A 136 4.29 -12.85 -3.55
CA LEU A 136 4.21 -11.78 -2.58
C LEU A 136 5.31 -11.87 -1.51
N ASN A 137 6.37 -12.65 -1.73
CA ASN A 137 7.46 -12.78 -0.76
C ASN A 137 8.03 -11.40 -0.38
N TYR A 138 8.35 -11.24 0.90
CA TYR A 138 8.95 -10.03 1.48
C TYR A 138 8.11 -8.76 1.36
N VAL A 139 6.84 -8.86 0.95
CA VAL A 139 5.93 -7.71 0.88
C VAL A 139 5.44 -7.36 2.28
N ASN A 140 5.21 -6.07 2.51
CA ASN A 140 4.55 -5.55 3.70
C ASN A 140 3.10 -5.15 3.39
N LEU A 141 2.18 -5.96 3.91
CA LEU A 141 0.73 -5.81 3.85
C LEU A 141 0.14 -5.59 5.26
N LYS A 142 0.92 -5.06 6.20
CA LYS A 142 0.43 -4.81 7.56
C LYS A 142 -0.83 -3.96 7.53
N ALA A 143 -1.82 -4.33 8.35
CA ALA A 143 -3.13 -3.69 8.45
C ALA A 143 -3.94 -3.61 7.12
N SER A 144 -3.52 -4.32 6.07
CA SER A 144 -4.29 -4.43 4.82
C SER A 144 -5.61 -5.19 5.02
N ASN A 145 -6.50 -5.06 4.04
CA ASN A 145 -7.73 -5.83 3.98
C ASN A 145 -7.69 -6.82 2.83
N LEU A 146 -7.58 -8.11 3.13
CA LEU A 146 -7.53 -9.24 2.19
C LEU A 146 -8.73 -10.19 2.39
N ASN A 147 -9.79 -9.74 3.05
CA ASN A 147 -10.98 -10.57 3.27
C ASN A 147 -11.47 -11.16 1.93
N SER A 148 -11.77 -12.45 1.95
CA SER A 148 -12.29 -13.19 0.79
C SER A 148 -11.38 -13.16 -0.46
N CYS A 149 -10.12 -12.74 -0.33
CA CYS A 149 -9.12 -12.81 -1.40
C CYS A 149 -8.77 -14.28 -1.69
N ASN A 150 -8.44 -14.60 -2.95
CA ASN A 150 -7.91 -15.92 -3.32
C ASN A 150 -6.41 -15.84 -3.55
N LEU A 151 -5.64 -16.40 -2.62
CA LEU A 151 -4.18 -16.51 -2.61
C LEU A 151 -3.71 -17.97 -2.76
N SER A 152 -4.58 -18.88 -3.20
CA SER A 152 -4.21 -20.29 -3.34
C SER A 152 -2.97 -20.47 -4.23
N ASN A 153 -2.11 -21.42 -3.86
CA ASN A 153 -0.84 -21.72 -4.55
C ASN A 153 0.16 -20.55 -4.64
N SER A 154 0.01 -19.50 -3.82
CA SER A 154 0.88 -18.33 -3.84
C SER A 154 2.05 -18.47 -2.87
N THR A 155 3.10 -17.66 -3.04
CA THR A 155 4.21 -17.57 -2.09
C THR A 155 4.15 -16.24 -1.35
N LEU A 156 4.15 -16.31 -0.02
CA LEU A 156 4.12 -15.21 0.93
C LEU A 156 5.25 -15.36 1.98
N ILE A 157 6.39 -15.90 1.58
CA ILE A 157 7.54 -16.13 2.47
C ILE A 157 7.98 -14.80 3.07
N GLU A 158 8.17 -14.76 4.40
CA GLU A 158 8.57 -13.56 5.14
C GLU A 158 7.70 -12.31 4.86
N THR A 159 6.44 -12.51 4.48
CA THR A 159 5.49 -11.41 4.25
C THR A 159 5.01 -10.88 5.59
N ASN A 160 4.94 -9.55 5.71
CA ASN A 160 4.33 -8.92 6.88
C ASN A 160 2.82 -8.75 6.67
N LEU A 161 2.03 -9.53 7.41
CA LEU A 161 0.56 -9.55 7.47
C LEU A 161 0.06 -9.22 8.89
N GLU A 162 0.85 -8.45 9.65
CA GLU A 162 0.52 -8.04 11.00
C GLU A 162 -0.78 -7.20 11.01
N ASN A 163 -1.72 -7.53 11.91
CA ASN A 163 -3.02 -6.89 12.04
C ASN A 163 -3.87 -6.86 10.75
N THR A 164 -3.55 -7.70 9.77
CA THR A 164 -4.25 -7.77 8.49
C THR A 164 -5.60 -8.46 8.63
N ARG A 165 -6.60 -8.02 7.85
CA ARG A 165 -7.90 -8.72 7.76
C ARG A 165 -7.83 -9.79 6.67
N LEU A 166 -8.03 -11.05 7.06
CA LEU A 166 -7.89 -12.26 6.24
C LEU A 166 -9.12 -13.19 6.41
N ASN A 167 -10.26 -12.64 6.83
CA ASN A 167 -11.45 -13.45 7.06
C ASN A 167 -11.90 -14.08 5.74
N GLN A 168 -12.14 -15.39 5.76
CA GLN A 168 -12.55 -16.17 4.58
C GLN A 168 -11.55 -16.10 3.40
N THR A 169 -10.30 -15.71 3.63
CA THR A 169 -9.26 -15.70 2.60
C THR A 169 -8.86 -17.14 2.26
N ASN A 170 -8.76 -17.45 0.96
CA ASN A 170 -8.27 -18.75 0.51
C ASN A 170 -6.75 -18.72 0.34
N MET A 171 -6.02 -19.47 1.16
CA MET A 171 -4.56 -19.65 1.13
C MET A 171 -4.19 -21.13 0.96
N GLU A 172 -5.07 -21.93 0.35
CA GLU A 172 -4.81 -23.35 0.10
C GLU A 172 -3.52 -23.55 -0.72
N ASN A 173 -2.69 -24.52 -0.33
CA ASN A 173 -1.41 -24.85 -0.98
C ASN A 173 -0.42 -23.66 -1.08
N SER A 174 -0.62 -22.59 -0.30
CA SER A 174 0.29 -21.45 -0.31
C SER A 174 1.49 -21.67 0.62
N ASN A 175 2.56 -20.92 0.38
CA ASN A 175 3.75 -20.95 1.22
C ASN A 175 3.89 -19.63 2.00
N LEU A 176 3.58 -19.66 3.29
CA LEU A 176 3.73 -18.54 4.23
C LEU A 176 4.86 -18.78 5.25
N ASN A 177 5.87 -19.59 4.92
CA ASN A 177 6.97 -19.83 5.84
C ASN A 177 7.56 -18.50 6.33
N GLN A 178 7.73 -18.39 7.65
CA GLN A 178 8.24 -17.20 8.34
C GLN A 178 7.41 -15.92 8.13
N ALA A 179 6.17 -16.01 7.64
CA ALA A 179 5.30 -14.85 7.55
C ALA A 179 4.89 -14.35 8.94
N ASN A 180 4.64 -13.04 9.06
CA ASN A 180 4.16 -12.42 10.29
C ASN A 180 2.66 -12.17 10.19
N LEU A 181 1.83 -12.97 10.86
CA LEU A 181 0.38 -12.82 11.01
C LEU A 181 -0.02 -12.42 12.45
N LYS A 182 0.89 -11.78 13.21
CA LYS A 182 0.59 -11.31 14.57
C LYS A 182 -0.65 -10.42 14.58
N GLY A 183 -1.61 -10.73 15.44
CA GLY A 183 -2.87 -9.99 15.57
C GLY A 183 -3.79 -10.02 14.33
N ALA A 184 -3.52 -10.87 13.34
CA ALA A 184 -4.33 -10.94 12.12
C ALA A 184 -5.76 -11.46 12.41
N TYR A 185 -6.73 -10.99 11.62
CA TYR A 185 -8.12 -11.44 11.67
C TYR A 185 -8.37 -12.46 10.57
N ALA A 186 -8.18 -13.75 10.84
CA ALA A 186 -8.22 -14.81 9.82
C ALA A 186 -9.33 -15.84 10.10
N SER A 187 -10.47 -15.38 10.61
CA SER A 187 -11.58 -16.27 10.93
C SER A 187 -12.17 -16.88 9.65
N GLY A 188 -12.31 -18.20 9.63
CA GLY A 188 -12.73 -18.95 8.45
C GLY A 188 -11.74 -18.94 7.28
N ALA A 189 -10.50 -18.47 7.47
CA ALA A 189 -9.46 -18.56 6.45
C ALA A 189 -9.14 -20.02 6.12
N ASN A 190 -8.73 -20.27 4.88
CA ASN A 190 -8.36 -21.60 4.41
C ASN A 190 -6.84 -21.71 4.25
N PHE A 191 -6.16 -22.37 5.17
CA PHE A 191 -4.74 -22.73 5.09
C PHE A 191 -4.54 -24.23 4.81
N LYS A 192 -5.52 -24.89 4.20
CA LYS A 192 -5.39 -26.29 3.82
C LYS A 192 -4.14 -26.52 2.97
N ASP A 193 -3.38 -27.56 3.28
CA ASP A 193 -2.13 -27.92 2.59
C ASP A 193 -1.06 -26.79 2.58
N ALA A 194 -1.20 -25.74 3.40
CA ALA A 194 -0.28 -24.60 3.40
C ALA A 194 1.04 -24.90 4.16
N PHE A 195 2.12 -24.29 3.68
CA PHE A 195 3.40 -24.27 4.39
C PHE A 195 3.45 -23.08 5.34
N LEU A 196 3.46 -23.36 6.65
CA LEU A 196 3.35 -22.36 7.72
C LEU A 196 4.53 -22.47 8.70
N ILE A 197 5.69 -22.96 8.24
CA ILE A 197 6.85 -23.22 9.10
C ILE A 197 7.36 -21.88 9.67
N LYS A 198 7.53 -21.81 11.00
CA LYS A 198 7.97 -20.61 11.74
C LYS A 198 7.07 -19.37 11.55
N THR A 199 5.83 -19.56 11.12
CA THR A 199 4.86 -18.46 10.96
C THR A 199 4.46 -17.90 12.31
N GLN A 200 4.32 -16.58 12.41
CA GLN A 200 3.91 -15.90 13.63
C GLN A 200 2.40 -15.64 13.61
N PHE A 201 1.64 -16.37 14.44
CA PHE A 201 0.20 -16.21 14.65
C PHE A 201 -0.13 -15.64 16.04
N GLU A 202 0.84 -15.06 16.74
CA GLU A 202 0.65 -14.56 18.10
C GLU A 202 -0.55 -13.59 18.17
N GLY A 203 -1.53 -13.88 19.04
CA GLY A 203 -2.73 -13.06 19.20
C GLY A 203 -3.69 -13.03 18.00
N ALA A 204 -3.48 -13.87 16.97
CA ALA A 204 -4.34 -13.90 15.79
C ALA A 204 -5.73 -14.50 16.10
N PHE A 205 -6.74 -14.05 15.36
CA PHE A 205 -8.11 -14.56 15.42
C PHE A 205 -8.31 -15.63 14.34
N LEU A 206 -8.17 -16.89 14.73
CA LEU A 206 -8.16 -18.08 13.86
C LEU A 206 -9.42 -18.94 14.07
N ILE A 207 -10.55 -18.30 14.35
CA ILE A 207 -11.82 -18.98 14.63
C ILE A 207 -12.31 -19.68 13.36
N LYS A 208 -12.65 -20.97 13.45
CA LYS A 208 -13.09 -21.80 12.31
C LYS A 208 -12.11 -21.83 11.12
N THR A 209 -10.83 -21.54 11.36
CA THR A 209 -9.78 -21.60 10.33
C THR A 209 -9.48 -23.04 9.96
N ASN A 210 -9.31 -23.31 8.67
CA ASN A 210 -8.97 -24.63 8.15
C ASN A 210 -7.44 -24.77 8.05
N PHE A 211 -6.84 -25.63 8.88
CA PHE A 211 -5.42 -26.01 8.84
C PHE A 211 -5.22 -27.46 8.39
N LYS A 212 -6.18 -28.07 7.70
CA LYS A 212 -6.06 -29.47 7.26
C LYS A 212 -4.77 -29.69 6.46
N ASN A 213 -4.01 -30.72 6.81
CA ASN A 213 -2.70 -31.04 6.21
C ASN A 213 -1.65 -29.92 6.28
N ALA A 214 -1.86 -28.84 7.05
CA ALA A 214 -0.94 -27.72 7.07
C ALA A 214 0.37 -28.06 7.82
N PHE A 215 1.46 -27.43 7.41
CA PHE A 215 2.79 -27.59 7.99
C PHE A 215 3.10 -26.44 8.97
N LEU A 216 2.71 -26.60 10.23
CA LEU A 216 2.81 -25.59 11.30
C LEU A 216 4.08 -25.72 12.16
N MET A 217 5.13 -26.36 11.64
CA MET A 217 6.33 -26.64 12.42
C MET A 217 6.98 -25.35 12.95
N GLU A 218 7.29 -25.32 14.24
CA GLU A 218 7.89 -24.16 14.93
C GLU A 218 7.06 -22.86 14.79
N SER A 219 5.78 -22.95 14.44
CA SER A 219 4.89 -21.79 14.39
C SER A 219 4.56 -21.27 15.79
N ASN A 220 4.37 -19.96 15.91
CA ASN A 220 4.01 -19.30 17.16
C ASN A 220 2.51 -18.98 17.16
N LEU A 221 1.72 -19.78 17.87
CA LEU A 221 0.27 -19.64 18.02
C LEU A 221 -0.12 -19.08 19.40
N ARG A 222 0.84 -18.49 20.13
CA ARG A 222 0.59 -17.99 21.49
C ARG A 222 -0.55 -16.99 21.52
N ASN A 223 -1.39 -17.05 22.55
CA ASN A 223 -2.50 -16.11 22.77
C ASN A 223 -3.51 -16.03 21.60
N SER A 224 -3.48 -16.95 20.63
CA SER A 224 -4.40 -16.95 19.49
C SER A 224 -5.78 -17.47 19.88
N TYR A 225 -6.78 -17.19 19.04
CA TYR A 225 -8.16 -17.65 19.22
C TYR A 225 -8.47 -18.76 18.21
N LEU A 226 -8.58 -20.00 18.67
CA LEU A 226 -8.62 -21.21 17.84
C LEU A 226 -9.97 -21.97 17.90
N MET A 227 -11.03 -21.31 18.38
CA MET A 227 -12.35 -21.94 18.50
C MET A 227 -12.81 -22.51 17.15
N GLY A 228 -12.97 -23.84 17.11
CA GLY A 228 -13.41 -24.57 15.91
C GLY A 228 -12.39 -24.61 14.77
N ALA A 229 -11.13 -24.25 14.98
CA ALA A 229 -10.05 -24.46 14.01
C ALA A 229 -9.87 -25.96 13.73
N ASP A 230 -9.63 -26.31 12.46
CA ASP A 230 -9.51 -27.69 12.01
C ASP A 230 -8.05 -28.06 11.77
N PHE A 231 -7.50 -28.95 12.60
CA PHE A 231 -6.11 -29.41 12.53
C PHE A 231 -5.97 -30.81 11.93
N GLU A 232 -6.98 -31.33 11.21
CA GLU A 232 -6.91 -32.68 10.63
C GLU A 232 -5.61 -32.89 9.83
N ASN A 233 -4.79 -33.85 10.25
CA ASN A 233 -3.50 -34.19 9.66
C ASN A 233 -2.49 -33.02 9.60
N ALA A 234 -2.68 -31.95 10.39
CA ALA A 234 -1.74 -30.85 10.49
C ALA A 234 -0.50 -31.25 11.32
N SER A 235 0.68 -30.77 10.93
CA SER A 235 1.92 -31.00 11.67
C SER A 235 2.25 -29.82 12.58
N LEU A 236 2.04 -29.99 13.89
CA LEU A 236 2.30 -28.98 14.93
C LEU A 236 3.64 -29.22 15.66
N TYR A 237 4.58 -29.91 15.03
CA TYR A 237 5.90 -30.19 15.61
C TYR A 237 6.57 -28.90 16.11
N LYS A 238 6.92 -28.84 17.39
CA LYS A 238 7.50 -27.66 18.06
C LYS A 238 6.66 -26.36 17.98
N ALA A 239 5.38 -26.43 17.65
CA ALA A 239 4.52 -25.24 17.66
C ALA A 239 4.29 -24.75 19.10
N ASP A 240 4.20 -23.43 19.31
CA ASP A 240 3.91 -22.83 20.61
C ASP A 240 2.44 -22.41 20.70
N LEU A 241 1.64 -23.14 21.47
CA LEU A 241 0.20 -22.93 21.68
C LEU A 241 -0.12 -22.34 23.06
N ARG A 242 0.88 -21.86 23.82
CA ARG A 242 0.67 -21.30 25.17
C ARG A 242 -0.25 -20.08 25.15
N GLY A 243 -1.21 -20.03 26.07
CA GLY A 243 -2.23 -19.01 26.16
C GLY A 243 -3.26 -19.03 25.02
N ALA A 244 -3.22 -20.02 24.11
CA ALA A 244 -4.21 -20.12 23.05
C ALA A 244 -5.60 -20.42 23.63
N LYS A 245 -6.63 -19.79 23.07
CA LYS A 245 -8.00 -19.83 23.59
C LYS A 245 -8.93 -20.60 22.67
N GLY A 246 -9.88 -21.33 23.25
CA GLY A 246 -10.90 -22.08 22.51
C GLY A 246 -10.35 -23.33 21.81
N LEU A 247 -9.16 -23.79 22.19
CA LEU A 247 -8.57 -25.04 21.75
C LEU A 247 -9.15 -26.21 22.56
N THR A 248 -9.45 -27.32 21.90
CA THR A 248 -9.99 -28.53 22.55
C THR A 248 -9.12 -29.74 22.25
N ILE A 249 -9.18 -30.77 23.11
CA ILE A 249 -8.51 -32.05 22.88
C ILE A 249 -9.02 -32.71 21.59
N GLU A 250 -10.31 -32.59 21.27
CA GLU A 250 -10.87 -33.15 20.03
C GLU A 250 -10.22 -32.54 18.77
N GLN A 251 -9.95 -31.23 18.78
CA GLN A 251 -9.24 -30.58 17.68
C GLN A 251 -7.80 -31.07 17.57
N LEU A 252 -7.11 -31.22 18.71
CA LEU A 252 -5.71 -31.66 18.77
C LEU A 252 -5.53 -33.13 18.40
N ALA A 253 -6.49 -34.00 18.76
CA ALA A 253 -6.46 -35.42 18.45
C ALA A 253 -6.49 -35.72 16.94
N LYS A 254 -6.96 -34.76 16.13
CA LYS A 254 -6.98 -34.88 14.66
C LYS A 254 -5.65 -34.49 14.02
N ALA A 255 -4.72 -33.90 14.77
CA ALA A 255 -3.41 -33.49 14.27
C ALA A 255 -2.54 -34.70 13.91
N LYS A 256 -1.63 -34.51 12.96
CA LYS A 256 -0.64 -35.53 12.57
C LYS A 256 0.39 -35.77 13.66
N THR A 257 0.83 -34.71 14.32
CA THR A 257 1.81 -34.77 15.41
C THR A 257 1.74 -33.49 16.25
N LEU A 258 1.95 -33.66 17.55
CA LEU A 258 2.13 -32.62 18.56
C LEU A 258 3.53 -32.72 19.21
N TYR A 259 4.46 -33.44 18.59
CA TYR A 259 5.76 -33.73 19.18
C TYR A 259 6.53 -32.44 19.46
N LEU A 260 6.96 -32.27 20.72
CA LEU A 260 7.60 -31.06 21.24
C LEU A 260 6.75 -29.76 21.14
N ALA A 261 5.46 -29.87 20.85
CA ALA A 261 4.57 -28.71 20.92
C ALA A 261 4.46 -28.22 22.36
N GLN A 262 4.34 -26.90 22.53
CA GLN A 262 4.28 -26.25 23.83
C GLN A 262 2.85 -25.84 24.14
N PHE A 263 2.38 -26.16 25.33
CA PHE A 263 1.04 -25.84 25.83
C PHE A 263 1.16 -25.21 27.22
N ASP A 264 0.07 -24.63 27.71
CA ASP A 264 -0.04 -24.29 29.13
C ASP A 264 -0.09 -25.60 29.96
N ASP A 265 0.38 -25.54 31.22
CA ASP A 265 0.59 -26.74 32.05
C ASP A 265 -0.67 -27.63 32.16
N GLU A 266 -1.83 -27.01 32.41
CA GLU A 266 -3.12 -27.73 32.50
C GLU A 266 -3.49 -28.46 31.21
N LEU A 267 -3.33 -27.79 30.06
CA LEU A 267 -3.65 -28.39 28.77
C LEU A 267 -2.64 -29.48 28.40
N LEU A 268 -1.36 -29.29 28.75
CA LEU A 268 -0.31 -30.30 28.53
C LEU A 268 -0.63 -31.60 29.26
N GLU A 269 -1.10 -31.53 30.51
CA GLU A 269 -1.54 -32.72 31.27
C GLU A 269 -2.72 -33.42 30.59
N GLN A 270 -3.72 -32.66 30.14
CA GLN A 270 -4.88 -33.23 29.42
C GLN A 270 -4.49 -33.89 28.10
N VAL A 271 -3.59 -33.28 27.34
CA VAL A 271 -3.06 -33.81 26.08
C VAL A 271 -2.29 -35.11 26.34
N LYS A 272 -1.39 -35.13 27.33
CA LYS A 272 -0.65 -36.35 27.70
C LYS A 272 -1.55 -37.48 28.19
N ALA A 273 -2.64 -37.15 28.90
CA ALA A 273 -3.59 -38.15 29.38
C ALA A 273 -4.47 -38.72 28.26
N SER A 274 -4.84 -37.89 27.27
CA SER A 274 -5.84 -38.25 26.27
C SER A 274 -5.26 -38.75 24.94
N ILE A 275 -4.12 -38.19 24.52
CA ILE A 275 -3.47 -38.44 23.22
C ILE A 275 -1.92 -38.50 23.34
N PRO A 276 -1.39 -39.37 24.24
CA PRO A 276 0.06 -39.45 24.50
C PRO A 276 0.89 -39.77 23.26
N GLU A 277 0.34 -40.52 22.29
CA GLU A 277 1.02 -40.91 21.06
C GLU A 277 1.40 -39.72 20.16
N LEU A 278 0.69 -38.59 20.26
CA LEU A 278 0.95 -37.42 19.41
C LEU A 278 2.06 -36.52 19.97
N VAL A 279 2.27 -36.49 21.28
CA VAL A 279 3.26 -35.62 21.95
C VAL A 279 4.65 -36.25 22.09
N GLY A 280 4.78 -37.53 21.76
CA GLY A 280 5.98 -38.35 21.97
C GLY A 280 6.11 -38.77 23.43
N ALA A 281 6.34 -40.07 23.65
CA ALA A 281 6.67 -40.63 24.95
C ALA A 281 8.05 -40.18 25.44
#